data_AF-A0A660YXP3-F1
#
_entry.id   AF-A0A660YXP3-F1
#
_cell.length_a   1.000
_cell.length_b   1.000
_cell.length_c   1.000
_cell.angle_alpha   90.00
_cell.angle_beta   90.00
_cell.angle_gamma   90.00
#
_symmetry.space_group_name_H-M   'P 1'
#
loop_
_entity.id
_entity.type
_entity.pdbx_description
1 polymer ?
#
loop_
_entity_poly.entity_id
_entity_poly.type
_entity_poly.pdbx_seq_one_letter_code
_entity_poly.pdbx_strand_id
1 'polypeptide(L)'
;MELFEKSPHQKAFDENDFPECETCHGNHQIRYVTDNMVGTQESAVCMDCHSNEEDDKGYLVAGKMKLLIDSLKYEDKETKEILSDATQKGMDISDAEFLLKDVRQVLIQTRTSIHTFNLDKFKESINPGFETISKVKQEGISAVDDYYFRRLGLGISTIIVTFLVIGLYFKIKKMENKS
;
A
#
# COMPACT_ATOMS: atom_id res chain seq x y z
N MET A 1 3.91 -23.77 -19.15
CA MET A 1 4.43 -22.61 -18.38
C MET A 1 4.85 -23.08 -17.00
N GLU A 2 6.09 -22.83 -16.56
CA GLU A 2 6.67 -23.46 -15.35
C GLU A 2 5.85 -23.25 -14.05
N LEU A 3 5.20 -22.10 -13.86
CA LEU A 3 4.39 -21.84 -12.66
C LEU A 3 3.06 -22.62 -12.64
N PHE A 4 2.38 -22.70 -13.79
CA PHE A 4 1.13 -23.43 -13.94
C PHE A 4 1.36 -24.94 -13.83
N GLU A 5 2.42 -25.44 -14.47
CA GLU A 5 2.80 -26.87 -14.47
C GLU A 5 3.02 -27.43 -13.06
N LYS A 6 3.42 -26.58 -12.11
CA LYS A 6 3.64 -26.95 -10.70
C LYS A 6 2.43 -26.63 -9.81
N SER A 7 1.35 -26.12 -10.39
CA SER A 7 0.15 -25.70 -9.65
C SER A 7 -0.78 -26.88 -9.36
N PRO A 8 -1.70 -26.73 -8.39
CA PRO A 8 -2.74 -27.73 -8.12
C PRO A 8 -3.68 -27.97 -9.31
N HIS A 9 -3.81 -27.03 -10.24
CA HIS A 9 -4.71 -27.13 -11.40
C HIS A 9 -4.16 -28.02 -12.52
N GLN A 10 -2.84 -28.20 -12.63
CA GLN A 10 -2.23 -28.95 -13.74
C GLN A 10 -2.87 -30.33 -13.93
N LYS A 11 -2.92 -31.13 -12.87
CA LYS A 11 -3.45 -32.50 -12.93
C LYS A 11 -4.91 -32.52 -13.37
N ALA A 12 -5.73 -31.61 -12.84
CA ALA A 12 -7.15 -31.55 -13.18
C ALA A 12 -7.37 -31.12 -14.64
N PHE A 13 -6.53 -30.23 -15.16
CA PHE A 13 -6.60 -29.78 -16.56
C PHE A 13 -6.18 -30.89 -17.52
N ASP A 14 -5.10 -31.61 -17.22
CA ASP A 14 -4.64 -32.77 -18.01
C ASP A 14 -5.71 -33.88 -18.04
N GLU A 15 -6.36 -34.16 -16.91
CA GLU A 15 -7.40 -35.21 -16.81
C GLU A 15 -8.69 -34.84 -17.57
N ASN A 16 -8.99 -33.55 -17.75
CA ASN A 16 -10.22 -33.07 -18.41
C ASN A 16 -9.98 -32.50 -19.81
N ASP A 17 -8.76 -32.57 -20.33
CA ASP A 17 -8.36 -32.02 -21.65
C ASP A 17 -8.72 -30.53 -21.79
N PHE A 18 -8.57 -29.76 -20.71
CA PHE A 18 -8.89 -28.34 -20.69
C PHE A 18 -7.75 -27.49 -21.28
N PRO A 19 -8.04 -26.56 -22.21
CA PRO A 19 -7.04 -25.61 -22.71
C PRO A 19 -6.52 -24.71 -21.59
N GLU A 20 -5.27 -24.87 -21.17
CA GLU A 20 -4.67 -24.18 -20.00
C GLU A 20 -5.00 -22.68 -19.92
N CYS A 21 -4.36 -21.87 -20.77
CA CYS A 21 -4.45 -20.41 -20.69
C CYS A 21 -5.85 -19.89 -21.04
N GLU A 22 -6.49 -20.49 -22.04
CA GLU A 22 -7.76 -20.04 -22.58
C GLU A 22 -8.94 -20.29 -21.65
N THR A 23 -8.84 -21.31 -20.78
CA THR A 23 -9.89 -21.61 -19.79
C THR A 23 -10.14 -20.43 -18.86
N CYS A 24 -9.09 -19.71 -18.44
CA CYS A 24 -9.23 -18.57 -17.54
C CYS A 24 -9.15 -17.21 -18.25
N HIS A 25 -8.35 -17.09 -19.32
CA HIS A 25 -8.16 -15.81 -20.00
C HIS A 25 -9.10 -15.60 -21.20
N GLY A 26 -9.89 -16.62 -21.53
CA GLY A 26 -10.72 -16.65 -22.72
C GLY A 26 -9.89 -16.72 -24.00
N ASN A 27 -10.59 -16.62 -25.12
CA ASN A 27 -10.01 -16.70 -26.46
C ASN A 27 -10.44 -15.49 -27.31
N HIS A 28 -9.66 -15.18 -28.35
CA HIS A 28 -10.00 -14.29 -29.50
C HIS A 28 -10.57 -12.88 -29.24
N GLN A 29 -10.71 -12.44 -27.99
CA GLN A 29 -11.07 -11.08 -27.59
C GLN A 29 -9.94 -10.55 -26.71
N ILE A 30 -9.18 -9.59 -27.21
CA ILE A 30 -8.07 -8.94 -26.50
C ILE A 30 -8.65 -8.07 -25.36
N ARG A 31 -9.15 -8.70 -24.31
CA ARG A 31 -9.59 -8.03 -23.09
C ARG A 31 -8.39 -7.91 -22.17
N TYR A 32 -8.15 -6.71 -21.65
CA TYR A 32 -7.11 -6.52 -20.63
C TYR A 32 -7.47 -7.33 -19.39
N VAL A 33 -6.49 -8.10 -18.91
CA VAL A 33 -6.61 -8.79 -17.63
C VAL A 33 -6.75 -7.77 -16.51
N THR A 34 -7.63 -8.04 -15.56
CA THR A 34 -7.86 -7.16 -14.41
C THR A 34 -7.86 -7.97 -13.13
N ASP A 35 -7.58 -7.30 -12.01
CA ASP A 35 -7.63 -7.92 -10.67
C ASP A 35 -9.06 -8.41 -10.29
N ASN A 36 -10.09 -8.17 -11.13
CA ASN A 36 -11.46 -8.68 -10.94
C ASN A 36 -11.64 -10.12 -11.42
N MET A 37 -10.73 -10.61 -12.26
CA MET A 37 -10.74 -12.02 -12.69
C MET A 37 -10.38 -12.97 -11.53
N VAL A 38 -9.81 -12.43 -10.46
CA VAL A 38 -9.31 -13.18 -9.31
C VAL A 38 -10.24 -12.94 -8.13
N GLY A 39 -10.64 -14.01 -7.45
CA GLY A 39 -11.48 -13.91 -6.26
C GLY A 39 -12.72 -14.77 -6.36
N THR A 40 -13.75 -14.36 -5.62
CA THR A 40 -15.03 -15.07 -5.48
C THR A 40 -16.22 -14.22 -5.89
N GLN A 41 -15.96 -13.09 -6.54
CA GLN A 41 -16.97 -12.20 -7.10
C GLN A 41 -17.52 -12.78 -8.41
N GLU A 42 -18.71 -12.33 -8.83
CA GLU A 42 -19.37 -12.80 -10.05
C GLU A 42 -18.52 -12.68 -11.33
N SER A 43 -17.59 -11.72 -11.36
CA SER A 43 -16.66 -11.51 -12.49
C SER A 43 -15.37 -12.34 -12.41
N ALA A 44 -15.17 -13.12 -11.35
CA ALA A 44 -13.97 -13.92 -11.16
C ALA A 44 -14.08 -15.27 -11.87
N VAL A 45 -13.07 -15.59 -12.68
CA VAL A 45 -13.03 -16.84 -13.47
C VAL A 45 -12.82 -18.07 -12.59
N CYS A 46 -12.40 -17.88 -11.35
CA CYS A 46 -12.30 -18.95 -10.36
C CYS A 46 -13.67 -19.60 -10.11
N MET A 47 -14.74 -18.79 -10.18
CA MET A 47 -16.11 -19.22 -9.88
C MET A 47 -16.72 -20.12 -10.96
N ASP A 48 -16.08 -20.23 -12.12
CA ASP A 48 -16.53 -21.12 -13.20
C ASP A 48 -16.38 -22.60 -12.83
N CYS A 49 -15.49 -22.91 -11.88
CA CYS A 49 -15.25 -24.27 -11.39
C CYS A 49 -15.33 -24.38 -9.86
N HIS A 50 -15.02 -23.31 -9.13
CA HIS A 50 -15.05 -23.30 -7.66
C HIS A 50 -16.33 -22.63 -7.13
N SER A 51 -16.90 -23.17 -6.07
CA SER A 51 -18.16 -22.67 -5.49
C SER A 51 -18.04 -22.44 -3.99
N ASN A 52 -18.99 -21.70 -3.42
CA ASN A 52 -19.07 -21.47 -1.97
C ASN A 52 -19.65 -22.68 -1.20
N GLU A 53 -19.46 -23.89 -1.72
CA GLU A 53 -19.85 -25.13 -1.04
C GLU A 53 -18.87 -25.44 0.11
N GLU A 54 -19.31 -26.22 1.09
CA GLU A 54 -18.45 -26.61 2.21
C GLU A 54 -17.21 -27.37 1.68
N ASP A 55 -16.03 -26.91 2.11
CA ASP A 55 -14.70 -27.44 1.82
C ASP A 55 -14.06 -27.16 0.44
N ASP A 56 -14.59 -26.25 -0.38
CA ASP A 56 -13.85 -25.81 -1.57
C ASP A 56 -12.65 -24.92 -1.19
N LYS A 57 -11.47 -25.54 -1.15
CA LYS A 57 -10.20 -24.86 -0.88
C LYS A 57 -9.84 -23.84 -1.95
N GLY A 58 -10.19 -24.08 -3.21
CA GLY A 58 -9.91 -23.17 -4.31
C GLY A 58 -10.69 -21.87 -4.17
N TYR A 59 -11.97 -21.96 -3.79
CA TYR A 59 -12.80 -20.81 -3.45
C TYR A 59 -12.16 -19.95 -2.33
N LEU A 60 -11.74 -20.60 -1.24
CA LEU A 60 -11.11 -19.90 -0.11
C LEU A 60 -9.77 -19.25 -0.48
N VAL A 61 -8.95 -19.93 -1.29
CA VAL A 61 -7.65 -19.40 -1.75
C VAL A 61 -7.86 -18.21 -2.68
N ALA A 62 -8.77 -18.30 -3.65
CA ALA A 62 -9.10 -17.22 -4.56
C ALA A 62 -9.58 -15.97 -3.80
N GLY A 63 -10.50 -16.15 -2.85
CA GLY A 63 -10.99 -15.07 -1.99
C GLY A 63 -9.86 -14.39 -1.20
N LYS A 64 -8.95 -15.18 -0.60
CA LYS A 64 -7.79 -14.63 0.14
C LYS A 64 -6.82 -13.89 -0.77
N MET A 65 -6.52 -14.39 -1.97
CA MET A 65 -5.65 -13.69 -2.93
C MET A 65 -6.24 -12.33 -3.31
N LYS A 66 -7.54 -12.30 -3.62
CA LYS A 66 -8.25 -11.06 -3.94
C LYS A 66 -8.22 -10.05 -2.78
N LEU A 67 -8.54 -10.51 -1.57
CA LEU A 67 -8.49 -9.67 -0.37
C LEU A 67 -7.11 -9.05 -0.17
N LEU A 68 -6.03 -9.82 -0.30
CA LEU A 68 -4.67 -9.31 -0.14
C LEU A 68 -4.32 -8.24 -1.19
N ILE A 69 -4.69 -8.44 -2.46
CA ILE A 69 -4.46 -7.44 -3.53
C ILE A 69 -5.21 -6.15 -3.21
N ASP A 70 -6.49 -6.25 -2.84
CA ASP A 70 -7.33 -5.09 -2.59
C ASP A 70 -6.88 -4.36 -1.32
N SER A 71 -6.49 -5.08 -0.26
CA SER A 71 -5.90 -4.50 0.96
C SER A 71 -4.61 -3.73 0.65
N LEU A 72 -3.68 -4.32 -0.12
CA LEU A 72 -2.43 -3.63 -0.45
C LEU A 72 -2.69 -2.35 -1.26
N LYS A 73 -3.63 -2.39 -2.21
CA LYS A 73 -4.03 -1.21 -3.01
C LYS A 73 -4.70 -0.14 -2.16
N TYR A 74 -5.52 -0.55 -1.19
CA TYR A 74 -6.18 0.37 -0.26
C TYR A 74 -5.15 1.07 0.63
N GLU A 75 -4.24 0.31 1.25
CA GLU A 75 -3.20 0.88 2.11
C GLU A 75 -2.21 1.75 1.32
N ASP A 76 -1.89 1.42 0.07
CA ASP A 76 -1.07 2.26 -0.82
C ASP A 76 -1.75 3.61 -1.07
N LYS A 77 -3.07 3.60 -1.30
CA LYS A 77 -3.84 4.83 -1.47
C LYS A 77 -3.86 5.67 -0.19
N GLU A 78 -4.16 5.05 0.95
CA GLU A 78 -4.17 5.73 2.25
C GLU A 78 -2.81 6.34 2.59
N THR A 79 -1.72 5.60 2.33
CA THR A 79 -0.35 6.06 2.56
C THR A 79 -0.01 7.26 1.69
N LYS A 80 -0.47 7.30 0.44
CA LYS A 80 -0.31 8.49 -0.44
C LYS A 80 -1.02 9.71 0.11
N GLU A 81 -2.21 9.54 0.70
CA GLU A 81 -2.94 10.65 1.32
C GLU A 81 -2.16 11.23 2.50
N ILE A 82 -1.53 10.38 3.32
CA ILE A 82 -0.67 10.80 4.45
C ILE A 82 0.57 11.54 3.95
N LEU A 83 1.30 10.98 2.96
CA LEU A 83 2.48 11.66 2.39
C LEU A 83 2.12 12.99 1.74
N SER A 84 0.95 13.07 1.09
CA SER A 84 0.45 14.31 0.52
C SER A 84 0.17 15.37 1.60
N ASP A 85 -0.35 14.99 2.76
CA ASP A 85 -0.55 15.92 3.89
C ASP A 85 0.79 16.42 4.44
N ALA A 86 1.76 15.53 4.63
CA ALA A 86 3.11 15.88 5.07
C ALA A 86 3.78 16.87 4.08
N THR A 87 3.66 16.59 2.78
CA THR A 87 4.19 17.46 1.71
C THR A 87 3.53 18.83 1.72
N GLN A 88 2.20 18.90 1.87
CA GLN A 88 1.47 20.17 1.94
C GLN A 88 1.88 21.00 3.17
N LYS A 89 2.29 20.34 4.26
CA LYS A 89 2.86 20.97 5.47
C LYS A 89 4.33 21.39 5.32
N GLY A 90 4.96 21.11 4.18
CA GLY A 90 6.35 21.48 3.89
C GLY A 90 7.39 20.56 4.53
N MET A 91 7.02 19.32 4.83
CA MET A 91 7.93 18.29 5.33
C MET A 91 8.66 17.61 4.17
N ASP A 92 9.95 17.30 4.34
CA ASP A 92 10.72 16.52 3.37
C ASP A 92 10.42 15.02 3.55
N ILE A 93 9.77 14.43 2.56
CA ILE A 93 9.37 13.03 2.52
C ILE A 93 9.80 12.34 1.21
N SER A 94 10.81 12.91 0.53
CA SER A 94 11.25 12.48 -0.80
C SER A 94 11.65 11.00 -0.85
N ASP A 95 12.32 10.51 0.19
CA ASP A 95 12.75 9.12 0.32
C ASP A 95 11.55 8.18 0.51
N ALA A 96 10.57 8.58 1.32
CA ALA A 96 9.34 7.82 1.55
C ALA A 96 8.50 7.70 0.27
N GLU A 97 8.41 8.78 -0.52
CA GLU A 97 7.76 8.77 -1.84
C GLU A 97 8.48 7.89 -2.85
N PHE A 98 9.81 7.90 -2.84
CA PHE A 98 10.60 7.03 -3.70
C PHE A 98 10.36 5.56 -3.34
N LEU A 99 10.45 5.22 -2.05
CA LEU A 99 10.25 3.87 -1.53
C LEU A 99 8.83 3.35 -1.81
N LEU A 100 7.80 4.21 -1.75
CA LEU A 100 6.43 3.82 -2.05
C LEU A 100 6.25 3.29 -3.49
N LYS A 101 7.12 3.65 -4.43
CA LYS A 101 7.07 3.14 -5.81
C LYS A 101 7.31 1.63 -5.86
N ASP A 102 8.03 1.06 -4.90
CA ASP A 102 8.30 -0.38 -4.83
C ASP A 102 7.00 -1.19 -4.62
N VAL A 103 5.99 -0.62 -3.97
CA VAL A 103 4.67 -1.26 -3.80
C VAL A 103 4.01 -1.53 -5.15
N ARG A 104 4.16 -0.61 -6.12
CA ARG A 104 3.66 -0.82 -7.48
C ARG A 104 4.39 -1.98 -8.17
N GLN A 105 5.70 -2.08 -7.97
CA GLN A 105 6.50 -3.18 -8.51
C GLN A 105 6.08 -4.52 -7.90
N VAL A 106 5.84 -4.57 -6.59
CA VAL A 106 5.30 -5.73 -5.89
C VAL A 106 3.95 -6.15 -6.46
N LEU A 107 3.03 -5.22 -6.71
CA LEU A 107 1.73 -5.52 -7.33
C LEU A 107 1.89 -6.11 -8.75
N ILE A 108 2.84 -5.62 -9.54
CA ILE A 108 3.13 -6.17 -10.88
C ILE A 108 3.62 -7.62 -10.77
N GLN A 109 4.60 -7.88 -9.89
CA GLN A 109 5.14 -9.22 -9.68
C GLN A 109 4.08 -10.20 -9.13
N THR A 110 3.27 -9.73 -8.19
CA THR A 110 2.20 -10.50 -7.56
C THR A 110 1.19 -11.00 -8.59
N ARG A 111 0.86 -10.21 -9.62
CA ARG A 111 -0.05 -10.64 -10.70
C ARG A 111 0.47 -11.85 -11.46
N THR A 112 1.78 -11.97 -11.64
CA THR A 112 2.38 -13.15 -12.27
C THR A 112 2.29 -14.37 -11.34
N SER A 113 2.53 -14.20 -10.04
CA SER A 113 2.47 -15.27 -9.03
C SER A 113 1.10 -15.93 -8.90
N ILE A 114 0.02 -15.31 -9.38
CA ILE A 114 -1.33 -15.88 -9.39
C ILE A 114 -1.36 -17.22 -10.12
N HIS A 115 -0.54 -17.40 -11.16
CA HIS A 115 -0.45 -18.64 -11.93
C HIS A 115 0.13 -19.83 -11.15
N THR A 116 0.63 -19.60 -9.93
CA THR A 116 1.01 -20.70 -9.03
C THR A 116 -0.21 -21.35 -8.36
N PHE A 117 -1.35 -20.64 -8.31
CA PHE A 117 -2.57 -21.01 -7.60
C PHE A 117 -2.32 -21.51 -6.17
N ASN A 118 -1.27 -21.00 -5.54
CA ASN A 118 -0.81 -21.38 -4.23
C ASN A 118 -0.72 -20.13 -3.35
N LEU A 119 -1.47 -20.12 -2.25
CA LEU A 119 -1.56 -18.96 -1.38
C LEU A 119 -0.22 -18.61 -0.71
N ASP A 120 0.61 -19.60 -0.38
CA ASP A 120 1.88 -19.36 0.30
C ASP A 120 2.90 -18.74 -0.67
N LYS A 121 2.98 -19.25 -1.91
CA LYS A 121 3.78 -18.64 -2.98
C LYS A 121 3.31 -17.25 -3.37
N PHE A 122 1.99 -17.04 -3.36
CA PHE A 122 1.43 -15.72 -3.57
C PHE A 122 1.82 -14.74 -2.46
N LYS A 123 1.75 -15.17 -1.19
CA LYS A 123 2.18 -14.38 -0.03
C LYS A 123 3.65 -13.99 -0.07
N GLU A 124 4.53 -14.90 -0.50
CA GLU A 124 5.95 -14.61 -0.71
C GLU A 124 6.15 -13.38 -1.64
N SER A 125 5.27 -13.21 -2.64
CA SER A 125 5.36 -12.08 -3.57
C SER A 125 4.70 -10.78 -3.09
N ILE A 126 3.58 -10.84 -2.34
CA ILE A 126 2.82 -9.64 -1.96
C ILE A 126 3.23 -9.06 -0.59
N ASN A 127 3.71 -9.89 0.35
CA ASN A 127 4.08 -9.45 1.69
C ASN A 127 5.14 -8.35 1.73
N PRO A 128 6.18 -8.35 0.86
CA PRO A 128 7.13 -7.23 0.80
C PRO A 128 6.45 -5.88 0.55
N GLY A 129 5.33 -5.86 -0.16
CA GLY A 129 4.54 -4.64 -0.38
C GLY A 129 3.96 -4.09 0.92
N PHE A 130 3.39 -4.96 1.77
CA PHE A 130 2.85 -4.57 3.07
C PHE A 130 3.95 -4.09 4.03
N GLU A 131 5.13 -4.73 4.02
CA GLU A 131 6.27 -4.28 4.80
C GLU A 131 6.74 -2.87 4.39
N THR A 132 6.81 -2.62 3.08
CA THR A 132 7.14 -1.30 2.53
C THR A 132 6.09 -0.26 2.92
N ILE A 133 4.80 -0.55 2.75
CA ILE A 133 3.71 0.34 3.15
C ILE A 133 3.81 0.69 4.63
N SER A 134 4.02 -0.31 5.50
CA SER A 134 4.08 -0.08 6.95
C SER A 134 5.19 0.92 7.32
N LYS A 135 6.37 0.79 6.71
CA LYS A 135 7.51 1.71 6.91
C LYS A 135 7.18 3.12 6.40
N VAL A 136 6.74 3.22 5.15
CA VAL A 136 6.43 4.51 4.51
C VAL A 136 5.30 5.25 5.24
N LYS A 137 4.26 4.52 5.65
CA LYS A 137 3.14 5.07 6.42
C LYS A 137 3.60 5.64 7.76
N GLN A 138 4.50 4.93 8.45
CA GLN A 138 5.07 5.41 9.71
C GLN A 138 5.92 6.67 9.51
N GLU A 139 6.74 6.73 8.46
CA GLU A 139 7.53 7.91 8.11
C GLU A 139 6.63 9.12 7.80
N GLY A 140 5.57 8.91 7.02
CA GLY A 140 4.59 9.96 6.72
C GLY A 140 3.88 10.50 7.97
N ILE A 141 3.43 9.62 8.86
CA ILE A 141 2.81 10.02 10.14
C ILE A 141 3.81 10.80 11.00
N SER A 142 5.04 10.30 11.11
CA SER A 142 6.10 10.95 11.90
C SER A 142 6.42 12.34 11.35
N ALA A 143 6.44 12.51 10.02
CA ALA A 143 6.63 13.82 9.39
C ALA A 143 5.50 14.81 9.73
N VAL A 144 4.24 14.35 9.72
CA VAL A 144 3.09 15.18 10.14
C VAL A 144 3.20 15.57 11.61
N ASP A 145 3.59 14.65 12.48
CA ASP A 145 3.77 14.93 13.91
C ASP A 145 4.92 15.92 14.16
N ASP A 146 6.03 15.76 13.44
CA ASP A 146 7.18 16.68 13.46
C ASP A 146 6.80 18.11 13.10
N TYR A 147 5.91 18.28 12.11
CA TYR A 147 5.37 19.60 11.74
C TYR A 147 4.69 20.27 12.94
N TYR A 148 3.80 19.57 13.64
CA TYR A 148 3.08 20.13 14.79
C TYR A 148 4.03 20.42 15.94
N PHE A 149 5.00 19.54 16.20
CA PHE A 149 6.02 19.75 17.21
C PHE A 149 6.84 21.03 16.95
N ARG A 150 7.33 21.22 15.72
CA ARG A 150 8.09 22.42 15.31
C ARG A 150 7.25 23.69 15.43
N ARG A 151 5.96 23.63 15.06
CA ARG A 151 5.05 24.78 15.14
C ARG A 151 4.81 25.24 16.59
N LEU A 152 4.61 24.29 17.50
CA LEU A 152 4.46 24.58 18.93
C LEU A 152 5.75 25.15 19.52
N GLY A 153 6.90 24.53 19.22
CA GLY A 153 8.21 24.99 19.67
C GLY A 153 8.50 26.43 19.23
N LEU A 154 8.25 26.75 17.95
CA LEU A 154 8.43 28.10 17.41
C LEU A 154 7.50 29.11 18.10
N GLY A 155 6.26 28.74 18.42
CA GLY A 155 5.34 29.59 19.17
C GLY A 155 5.89 29.94 20.55
N ILE A 156 6.35 28.94 21.30
CA ILE A 156 6.93 29.11 22.62
C ILE A 156 8.21 29.97 22.56
N SER A 157 9.12 29.68 21.63
CA SER A 157 10.37 30.44 21.50
C SER A 157 10.10 31.90 21.15
N THR A 158 9.13 32.16 20.25
CA THR A 158 8.75 33.52 19.85
C THR A 158 8.20 34.31 21.02
N ILE A 159 7.38 33.69 21.88
CA ILE A 159 6.83 34.32 23.10
C ILE A 159 7.97 34.69 24.06
N ILE A 160 8.90 33.76 24.34
CA ILE A 160 10.03 34.01 25.24
C ILE A 160 10.90 35.15 24.73
N VAL A 161 11.27 35.13 23.45
CA VAL A 161 12.08 36.18 22.82
C VAL A 161 11.36 37.52 22.86
N THR A 162 10.05 37.54 22.60
CA THR A 162 9.24 38.77 22.65
C THR A 162 9.23 39.37 24.06
N PHE A 163 9.05 38.55 25.10
CA PHE A 163 9.13 39.02 26.49
C PHE A 163 10.52 39.57 26.84
N LEU A 164 11.60 38.92 26.38
CA LEU A 164 12.96 39.41 26.58
C LEU A 164 13.17 40.78 25.91
N VAL A 165 12.72 40.94 24.66
CA VAL A 165 12.82 42.22 23.92
C VAL A 165 12.04 43.33 24.63
N ILE A 166 10.81 43.05 25.07
CA ILE A 166 9.99 44.01 25.83
C ILE A 166 10.68 44.38 27.15
N GLY A 167 11.21 43.39 27.88
CA GLY A 167 11.93 43.61 29.13
C GLY A 167 13.18 44.48 28.94
N LEU A 168 13.95 44.23 27.88
CA LEU A 168 15.11 45.06 27.52
C LEU A 168 14.70 46.50 27.19
N TYR A 169 13.63 46.68 26.42
CA TYR A 169 13.10 48.00 26.08
C TYR A 169 12.73 48.82 27.34
N PHE A 170 11.99 48.23 28.27
CA PHE A 170 11.65 48.90 29.53
C PHE A 170 12.87 49.21 30.39
N LYS A 171 13.88 48.31 30.40
CA LYS A 171 15.13 48.54 31.13
C LYS A 171 15.91 49.73 30.56
N ILE A 172 16.03 49.82 29.24
CA ILE A 172 16.70 50.94 28.56
C ILE A 172 15.99 52.26 28.88
N LYS A 173 14.66 52.32 28.72
CA LYS A 173 13.87 53.52 29.03
C LYS A 173 13.99 53.97 30.49
N LYS A 174 14.10 53.02 31.42
CA LYS A 174 14.33 53.31 32.85
C LYS A 174 15.72 53.90 33.12
N MET A 175 16.73 53.50 32.35
CA MET A 175 18.09 54.05 32.48
C MET A 175 18.18 55.46 31.89
N GLU A 176 17.57 55.71 30.73
CA GLU A 176 17.53 57.03 30.10
C GLU A 176 16.81 58.07 30.96
N ASN A 177 15.67 57.71 31.57
CA ASN A 177 14.94 58.61 32.48
C ASN A 177 15.63 58.85 33.83
N LYS A 178 16.72 58.14 34.15
CA LYS A 178 17.51 58.31 35.38
C LYS A 178 18.80 59.11 35.18
N SER A 179 19.15 59.43 33.93
CA SER A 179 20.27 60.31 33.56
C SER A 179 19.79 61.73 33.29
#